data_AF-A0A559QV15-F1
#
_entry.id   AF-A0A559QV15-F1
#
_cell.length_a   1.000
_cell.length_b   1.000
_cell.length_c   1.000
_cell.angle_alpha   90.00
_cell.angle_beta   90.00
_cell.angle_gamma   90.00
#
_symmetry.space_group_name_H-M   'P 1'
#
loop_
_entity.id
_entity.type
_entity.pdbx_description
1 polymer ?
#
loop_
_entity_poly.entity_id
_entity_poly.type
_entity_poly.pdbx_seq_one_letter_code
_entity_poly.pdbx_strand_id
1 'polypeptide(L)'
;MSTNTPLKSPHQADIIKIATSKSLEPPLRAKHNSQPQGDCAGRHFIVDIWDCIELDNCAFIENALIEAAQRSGAVLLHIHLHKFCDGEGVTGVALLAESHISVHTWPERNYAAFDVFMCGDSKPELAVDYLCTCFKARRTQINEIQRGKTK
;
A
#
# COMPACT_ATOMS: atom_id res chain seq x y z
N MET A 1 -32.80 -40.93 5.58
CA MET A 1 -31.92 -40.38 6.63
C MET A 1 -30.96 -39.42 5.94
N SER A 2 -31.22 -38.12 6.03
CA SER A 2 -30.43 -37.07 5.37
C SER A 2 -29.29 -36.66 6.30
N THR A 3 -28.05 -36.93 5.92
CA THR A 3 -26.88 -36.52 6.68
C THR A 3 -26.61 -35.04 6.42
N ASN A 4 -26.90 -34.21 7.42
CA ASN A 4 -26.65 -32.77 7.39
C ASN A 4 -25.17 -32.54 7.77
N THR A 5 -24.29 -32.38 6.78
CA THR A 5 -22.91 -31.95 7.00
C THR A 5 -22.91 -30.42 7.10
N PRO A 6 -22.45 -29.81 8.20
CA PRO A 6 -22.45 -28.35 8.32
C PRO A 6 -21.40 -27.76 7.37
N LEU A 7 -21.86 -26.88 6.47
CA LEU A 7 -21.04 -26.05 5.61
C LEU A 7 -20.18 -25.14 6.52
N LYS A 8 -18.85 -25.29 6.52
CA LYS A 8 -17.96 -24.34 7.19
C LYS A 8 -18.06 -23.00 6.46
N SER A 9 -18.33 -21.93 7.21
CA SER A 9 -18.37 -20.56 6.66
C SER A 9 -16.98 -20.13 6.15
N PRO A 10 -16.88 -19.36 5.06
CA PRO A 10 -15.60 -19.03 4.42
C PRO A 10 -14.80 -17.91 5.11
N HIS A 11 -15.16 -17.48 6.32
CA HIS A 11 -14.64 -16.23 6.90
C HIS A 11 -13.88 -16.36 8.23
N GLN A 12 -13.43 -17.55 8.61
CA GLN A 12 -12.49 -17.67 9.71
C GLN A 12 -11.06 -17.45 9.18
N ALA A 13 -10.67 -16.18 9.03
CA ALA A 13 -9.27 -15.84 8.82
C ALA A 13 -8.54 -16.08 10.14
N ASP A 14 -7.85 -17.22 10.24
CA ASP A 14 -6.83 -17.40 11.28
C ASP A 14 -5.83 -16.24 11.14
N ILE A 15 -5.38 -15.66 12.25
CA ILE A 15 -4.29 -14.68 12.23
C ILE A 15 -3.04 -15.43 11.75
N ILE A 16 -2.78 -15.37 10.44
CA ILE A 16 -1.62 -15.97 9.81
C ILE A 16 -0.40 -15.23 10.36
N LYS A 17 0.53 -15.97 10.97
CA LYS A 17 1.87 -15.45 11.26
C LYS A 17 2.48 -15.00 9.93
N ILE A 18 2.55 -13.69 9.73
CA ILE A 18 3.07 -13.09 8.50
C ILE A 18 4.57 -13.40 8.41
N ALA A 19 4.91 -14.46 7.68
CA ALA A 19 6.28 -14.75 7.31
C ALA A 19 6.64 -13.84 6.14
N THR A 20 7.21 -12.66 6.44
CA THR A 20 8.15 -11.87 5.61
C THR A 20 8.41 -10.49 6.23
N SER A 21 8.78 -10.42 7.51
CA SER A 21 9.41 -9.20 8.04
C SER A 21 10.91 -9.26 7.76
N LYS A 22 11.35 -8.81 6.59
CA LYS A 22 12.71 -8.27 6.51
C LYS A 22 12.66 -6.89 7.17
N SER A 23 13.10 -6.78 8.41
CA SER A 23 13.45 -5.48 8.98
C SER A 23 14.57 -4.90 8.13
N LEU A 24 14.29 -3.84 7.40
CA LEU A 24 15.34 -2.98 6.88
C LEU A 24 15.88 -2.20 8.09
N GLU A 25 17.19 -2.18 8.28
CA GLU A 25 17.79 -1.32 9.30
C GLU A 25 17.36 0.13 8.98
N PRO A 26 16.75 0.84 9.94
CA PRO A 26 16.29 2.20 9.68
C PRO A 26 17.50 3.05 9.29
N PRO A 27 17.42 3.87 8.23
CA PRO A 27 18.48 4.82 7.94
C PRO A 27 18.69 5.70 9.17
N LEU A 28 19.96 5.93 9.51
CA LEU A 28 20.44 6.78 10.61
C LEU A 28 19.50 7.97 10.83
N ARG A 29 18.66 7.86 11.86
CA ARG A 29 17.71 8.84 12.41
C ARG A 29 17.66 10.16 11.63
N ALA A 30 16.94 10.16 10.51
CA ALA A 30 16.50 11.42 9.90
C ALA A 30 15.66 12.13 10.97
N LYS A 31 16.07 13.35 11.35
CA LYS A 31 15.38 14.15 12.35
C LYS A 31 13.91 14.28 11.92
N HIS A 32 13.01 13.59 12.63
CA HIS A 32 11.57 13.75 12.46
C HIS A 32 11.22 15.17 12.86
N ASN A 33 11.02 16.03 11.87
CA ASN A 33 10.41 17.33 12.07
C ASN A 33 8.91 17.15 11.87
N SER A 34 8.25 16.58 12.88
CA SER A 34 6.82 16.26 12.91
C SER A 34 5.97 17.51 13.14
N GLN A 35 6.22 18.58 12.39
CA GLN A 35 5.33 19.73 12.36
C GLN A 35 4.37 19.55 11.19
N PRO A 36 3.05 19.67 11.39
CA PRO A 36 2.11 19.68 10.28
C PRO A 36 2.49 20.84 9.35
N GLN A 37 2.89 20.52 8.12
CA GLN A 37 3.04 21.53 7.08
C GLN A 37 1.64 21.86 6.56
N GLY A 38 1.12 23.03 6.94
CA GLY A 38 -0.17 23.55 6.48
C GLY A 38 -1.35 23.19 7.38
N ASP A 39 -2.56 23.44 6.87
CA ASP A 39 -3.81 23.37 7.65
C ASP A 39 -4.28 21.94 7.98
N CYS A 40 -3.51 20.90 7.63
CA CYS A 40 -3.89 19.50 7.79
C CYS A 40 -2.77 18.62 8.37
N ALA A 41 -3.14 17.49 8.98
CA ALA A 41 -2.21 16.53 9.56
C ALA A 41 -1.44 15.70 8.51
N GLY A 42 -1.98 15.57 7.30
CA GLY A 42 -1.32 14.88 6.18
C GLY A 42 -2.20 14.79 4.94
N ARG A 43 -1.63 14.30 3.85
CA ARG A 43 -2.28 14.18 2.53
C ARG A 43 -2.45 12.71 2.18
N HIS A 44 -3.67 12.33 1.83
CA HIS A 44 -4.05 10.95 1.55
C HIS A 44 -4.56 10.84 0.12
N PHE A 45 -3.82 10.14 -0.72
CA PHE A 45 -4.20 9.87 -2.09
C PHE A 45 -4.88 8.52 -2.19
N ILE A 46 -6.10 8.51 -2.74
CA ILE A 46 -6.80 7.32 -3.16
C ILE A 46 -6.54 7.17 -4.65
N VAL A 47 -5.85 6.09 -5.03
CA VAL A 47 -5.31 5.91 -6.37
C VAL A 47 -5.82 4.60 -6.95
N ASP A 48 -6.64 4.72 -7.99
CA ASP A 48 -7.11 3.61 -8.77
C ASP A 48 -6.34 3.58 -10.09
N ILE A 49 -5.73 2.44 -10.42
CA ILE A 49 -5.01 2.24 -11.69
C ILE A 49 -5.57 1.05 -12.45
N TRP A 50 -5.69 1.19 -13.78
CA TRP A 50 -6.16 0.14 -14.67
C TRP A 50 -5.16 -0.12 -15.81
N ASP A 51 -5.36 -1.27 -16.44
CA ASP A 51 -4.55 -1.73 -17.56
C ASP A 51 -3.06 -1.85 -17.17
N CYS A 52 -2.82 -2.26 -15.93
CA CYS A 52 -1.51 -2.37 -15.31
C CYS A 52 -0.98 -3.80 -15.32
N ILE A 53 0.32 -3.94 -15.04
CA ILE A 53 1.05 -5.22 -15.06
C ILE A 53 1.55 -5.61 -13.66
N GLU A 54 2.08 -6.83 -13.52
CA GLU A 54 2.73 -7.31 -12.28
C GLU A 54 1.81 -7.38 -11.05
N LEU A 55 0.52 -7.65 -11.29
CA LEU A 55 -0.52 -7.59 -10.26
C LEU A 55 -0.54 -8.80 -9.32
N ASP A 56 0.10 -9.91 -9.65
CA ASP A 56 0.20 -11.12 -8.82
C ASP A 56 1.65 -11.41 -8.36
N ASN A 57 2.58 -10.48 -8.62
CA ASN A 57 4.00 -10.62 -8.34
C ASN A 57 4.38 -9.91 -7.03
N CYS A 58 4.40 -10.66 -5.92
CA CYS A 58 4.78 -10.10 -4.61
C CYS A 58 6.14 -9.43 -4.58
N ALA A 59 7.16 -9.99 -5.25
CA ALA A 59 8.50 -9.41 -5.24
C ALA A 59 8.54 -8.06 -5.98
N PHE A 60 7.78 -7.94 -7.08
CA PHE A 60 7.63 -6.67 -7.78
C PHE A 60 6.90 -5.64 -6.89
N ILE A 61 5.78 -6.04 -6.28
CA ILE A 61 4.97 -5.17 -5.43
C ILE A 61 5.76 -4.71 -4.21
N GLU A 62 6.51 -5.59 -3.54
CA GLU A 62 7.38 -5.24 -2.42
C GLU A 62 8.39 -4.16 -2.83
N ASN A 63 9.10 -4.35 -3.93
CA ASN A 63 10.07 -3.37 -4.45
C ASN A 63 9.38 -2.05 -4.85
N ALA A 64 8.18 -2.11 -5.44
CA ALA A 64 7.42 -0.92 -5.78
C ALA A 64 7.05 -0.10 -4.54
N LEU A 65 6.65 -0.75 -3.45
CA LEU A 65 6.36 -0.07 -2.18
C LEU A 65 7.62 0.53 -1.53
N ILE A 66 8.76 -0.17 -1.58
CA ILE A 66 10.05 0.34 -1.09
C ILE A 66 10.45 1.60 -1.84
N GLU A 67 10.47 1.55 -3.17
CA GLU A 67 10.84 2.68 -4.02
C GLU A 67 9.87 3.85 -3.89
N ALA A 68 8.57 3.59 -3.78
CA ALA A 68 7.56 4.61 -3.56
C ALA A 68 7.83 5.38 -2.25
N ALA A 69 8.12 4.67 -1.15
CA ALA A 69 8.46 5.27 0.13
C ALA A 69 9.78 6.08 0.06
N GLN A 70 10.81 5.55 -0.60
CA GLN A 70 12.09 6.25 -0.75
C GLN A 70 11.97 7.53 -1.57
N ARG A 71 11.22 7.50 -2.68
CA ARG A 71 11.03 8.65 -3.58
C ARG A 71 10.21 9.76 -2.95
N SER A 72 9.26 9.43 -2.08
CA SER A 72 8.50 10.43 -1.34
C SER A 72 9.26 11.01 -0.15
N GLY A 73 10.43 10.45 0.21
CA GLY A 73 11.16 10.84 1.41
C GLY A 73 10.57 10.28 2.71
N ALA A 74 9.66 9.31 2.63
CA ALA A 74 9.08 8.67 3.79
C ALA A 74 10.04 7.63 4.42
N VAL A 75 9.97 7.50 5.75
CA VAL A 75 10.71 6.45 6.47
C VAL A 75 9.87 5.18 6.48
N LEU A 76 10.32 4.17 5.73
CA LEU A 76 9.72 2.83 5.71
C LEU A 76 10.13 2.04 6.98
N LEU A 77 9.13 1.47 7.67
CA LEU A 77 9.35 0.62 8.84
C LEU A 77 9.25 -0.86 8.48
N HIS A 78 8.11 -1.27 7.93
CA HIS A 78 7.79 -2.66 7.64
C HIS A 78 6.93 -2.78 6.37
N ILE A 79 7.04 -3.91 5.67
CA ILE A 79 6.14 -4.30 4.59
C ILE A 79 5.50 -5.63 4.96
N HIS A 80 4.20 -5.75 4.73
CA HIS A 80 3.46 -6.99 4.82
C HIS A 80 2.68 -7.22 3.54
N LEU A 81 2.90 -8.36 2.90
CA LEU A 81 2.17 -8.79 1.70
C LEU A 81 1.47 -10.13 1.96
N HIS A 82 0.29 -10.28 1.38
CA HIS A 82 -0.46 -11.51 1.32
C HIS A 82 -0.90 -11.77 -0.12
N LYS A 83 -0.36 -12.83 -0.72
CA LYS A 83 -0.84 -13.40 -1.98
C LYS A 83 -1.90 -14.44 -1.67
N PHE A 84 -3.03 -14.41 -2.36
CA PHE A 84 -4.09 -15.40 -2.16
C PHE A 84 -3.70 -16.74 -2.80
N CYS A 85 -3.69 -16.81 -4.13
CA CYS A 85 -3.20 -17.97 -4.91
C CYS A 85 -2.39 -17.49 -6.13
N ASP A 86 -1.77 -18.42 -6.85
CA ASP A 86 -1.11 -18.12 -8.12
C ASP A 86 -2.12 -17.66 -9.19
N GLY A 87 -1.84 -16.52 -9.83
CA GLY A 87 -2.76 -15.85 -10.75
C GLY A 87 -3.83 -14.98 -10.06
N GLU A 88 -3.94 -15.01 -8.73
CA GLU A 88 -4.82 -14.13 -7.96
C GLU A 88 -4.06 -12.91 -7.41
N GLY A 89 -4.84 -11.95 -6.91
CA GLY A 89 -4.31 -10.68 -6.42
C GLY A 89 -3.44 -10.77 -5.16
N VAL A 90 -2.91 -9.61 -4.79
CA VAL A 90 -2.08 -9.36 -3.62
C VAL A 90 -2.72 -8.24 -2.81
N THR A 91 -2.79 -8.44 -1.50
CA THR A 91 -3.01 -7.37 -0.53
C THR A 91 -1.70 -7.02 0.15
N GLY A 92 -1.39 -5.74 0.26
CA GLY A 92 -0.14 -5.27 0.83
C GLY A 92 -0.27 -3.98 1.63
N VAL A 93 0.63 -3.81 2.60
CA VAL A 93 0.80 -2.54 3.31
C VAL A 93 2.27 -2.31 3.61
N ALA A 94 2.75 -1.10 3.29
CA ALA A 94 4.00 -0.53 3.77
C ALA A 94 3.68 0.43 4.92
N LEU A 95 4.12 0.07 6.12
CA LEU A 95 4.03 0.92 7.30
C LEU A 95 5.15 1.94 7.27
N LEU A 96 4.77 3.21 7.29
CA LEU A 96 5.69 4.35 7.36
C LEU A 96 5.69 4.89 8.79
N ALA A 97 6.69 5.69 9.16
CA ALA A 97 6.85 6.16 10.54
C ALA A 97 5.59 6.82 11.16
N GLU A 98 4.80 7.53 10.36
CA GLU A 98 3.57 8.21 10.82
C GLU A 98 2.36 7.97 9.89
N SER A 99 2.46 7.02 8.95
CA SER A 99 1.47 6.85 7.87
C SER A 99 1.61 5.50 7.14
N HIS A 100 1.12 5.35 5.91
CA HIS A 100 1.18 4.08 5.17
C HIS A 100 1.03 4.22 3.65
N ILE A 101 1.48 3.19 2.94
CA ILE A 101 1.04 2.89 1.57
C ILE A 101 0.32 1.54 1.59
N SER A 102 -0.93 1.46 1.16
CA SER A 102 -1.66 0.19 0.97
C SER A 102 -1.69 -0.19 -0.52
N VAL A 103 -1.89 -1.47 -0.81
CA VAL A 103 -2.21 -1.95 -2.16
C VAL A 103 -3.17 -3.13 -2.11
N HIS A 104 -4.12 -3.13 -3.02
CA HIS A 104 -4.93 -4.30 -3.37
C HIS A 104 -4.95 -4.46 -4.88
N THR A 105 -4.66 -5.65 -5.38
CA THR A 105 -4.64 -5.93 -6.82
C THR A 105 -5.72 -6.95 -7.21
N TRP A 106 -6.20 -6.81 -8.44
CA TRP A 106 -7.15 -7.71 -9.10
C TRP A 106 -6.66 -7.99 -10.53
N PRO A 107 -5.77 -8.99 -10.72
CA PRO A 107 -5.25 -9.36 -12.03
C PRO A 107 -6.34 -9.60 -13.07
N GLU A 108 -7.47 -10.20 -12.67
CA GLU A 108 -8.61 -10.49 -13.54
C GLU A 108 -9.33 -9.25 -14.08
N ARG A 109 -9.02 -8.07 -13.51
CA ARG A 109 -9.53 -6.76 -13.94
C ARG A 109 -8.44 -5.85 -14.50
N ASN A 110 -7.18 -6.32 -14.56
CA ASN A 110 -5.99 -5.49 -14.79
C ASN A 110 -6.02 -4.23 -13.91
N TYR A 111 -6.33 -4.39 -12.63
CA TYR A 111 -6.64 -3.30 -11.72
C TYR A 111 -5.85 -3.37 -10.42
N ALA A 112 -5.43 -2.22 -9.92
CA ALA A 112 -4.93 -2.08 -8.55
C ALA A 112 -5.47 -0.81 -7.91
N ALA A 113 -5.75 -0.89 -6.61
CA ALA A 113 -6.07 0.23 -5.75
C ALA A 113 -4.92 0.46 -4.77
N PHE A 114 -4.51 1.71 -4.62
CA PHE A 114 -3.52 2.13 -3.63
C PHE A 114 -4.07 3.25 -2.75
N ASP A 115 -3.79 3.16 -1.46
CA ASP A 115 -3.91 4.27 -0.51
C ASP A 115 -2.50 4.79 -0.22
N VAL A 116 -2.20 6.04 -0.58
CA VAL A 116 -0.91 6.69 -0.29
C VAL A 116 -1.15 7.81 0.71
N PHE A 117 -0.99 7.50 2.00
CA PHE A 117 -1.13 8.47 3.07
C PHE A 117 0.25 8.88 3.57
N MET A 118 0.55 10.18 3.60
CA MET A 118 1.81 10.69 4.15
C MET A 118 1.63 12.00 4.91
N CYS A 119 2.52 12.23 5.87
CA CYS A 119 2.55 13.38 6.77
C CYS A 119 3.90 14.11 6.70
N GLY A 120 3.95 15.33 7.26
CA GLY A 120 5.17 16.13 7.36
C GLY A 120 5.76 16.54 6.00
N ASP A 121 7.08 16.48 5.89
CA ASP A 121 7.85 16.94 4.71
C ASP A 121 7.82 15.95 3.52
N SER A 122 7.09 14.83 3.66
CA SER A 122 6.99 13.80 2.63
C SER A 122 6.23 14.30 1.40
N LYS A 123 6.60 13.78 0.22
CA LYS A 123 6.01 14.14 -1.07
C LYS A 123 5.19 12.97 -1.64
N PRO A 124 3.94 12.77 -1.19
CA PRO A 124 3.11 11.62 -1.61
C PRO A 124 2.89 11.58 -3.12
N GLU A 125 2.84 12.73 -3.81
CA GLU A 125 2.73 12.78 -5.28
C GLU A 125 3.85 12.02 -5.99
N LEU A 126 5.08 12.04 -5.45
CA LEU A 126 6.21 11.31 -6.05
C LEU A 126 6.05 9.80 -5.91
N ALA A 127 5.42 9.33 -4.81
CA ALA A 127 5.07 7.93 -4.66
C ALA A 127 3.96 7.53 -5.63
N VAL A 128 2.91 8.35 -5.75
CA VAL A 128 1.79 8.10 -6.69
C VAL A 128 2.27 8.04 -8.14
N ASP A 129 3.06 9.02 -8.57
CA ASP A 129 3.62 9.08 -9.93
C ASP A 129 4.47 7.86 -10.24
N TYR A 130 5.33 7.47 -9.29
CA TYR A 130 6.16 6.29 -9.42
C TYR A 130 5.32 5.00 -9.53
N LEU A 131 4.32 4.81 -8.65
CA LEU A 131 3.45 3.64 -8.67
C LEU A 131 2.69 3.55 -10.00
N CYS A 132 2.11 4.65 -10.49
CA CYS A 132 1.44 4.66 -11.79
C CYS A 132 2.38 4.26 -12.93
N THR A 133 3.63 4.75 -12.88
CA THR A 133 4.65 4.49 -13.90
C THR A 133 5.16 3.06 -13.87
N CYS A 134 5.51 2.53 -12.69
CA CYS A 134 6.13 1.21 -12.57
C CYS A 134 5.14 0.09 -12.93
N PHE A 135 3.87 0.24 -12.56
CA PHE A 135 2.78 -0.66 -12.95
C PHE A 135 2.32 -0.47 -14.41
N LYS A 136 2.89 0.51 -15.14
CA LYS A 136 2.53 0.87 -16.52
C LYS A 136 1.03 1.12 -16.71
N ALA A 137 0.41 1.78 -15.74
CA ALA A 137 -1.02 2.08 -15.78
C ALA A 137 -1.36 2.88 -17.03
N ARG A 138 -2.37 2.45 -17.81
CA ARG A 138 -2.85 3.23 -18.97
C ARG A 138 -4.00 4.17 -18.61
N ARG A 139 -4.67 3.91 -17.49
CA ARG A 139 -5.72 4.76 -16.95
C ARG A 139 -5.54 4.87 -15.45
N THR A 140 -5.68 6.08 -14.94
CA THR A 140 -5.55 6.40 -13.52
C THR A 140 -6.72 7.28 -13.07
N GLN A 141 -7.15 7.10 -11.83
CA GLN A 141 -8.06 8.00 -11.14
C GLN A 141 -7.46 8.26 -9.76
N ILE A 142 -7.18 9.54 -9.49
CA ILE A 142 -6.44 9.95 -8.30
C ILE A 142 -7.28 11.00 -7.57
N ASN A 143 -7.56 10.76 -6.30
CA ASN A 143 -8.25 11.70 -5.43
C ASN A 143 -7.40 12.02 -4.20
N GLU A 144 -7.18 13.30 -3.94
CA GLU A 144 -6.45 13.76 -2.75
C GLU A 144 -7.45 14.15 -1.64
N ILE A 145 -7.20 13.62 -0.44
CA ILE A 145 -7.92 13.94 0.79
C ILE A 145 -6.92 14.49 1.80
N GLN A 146 -7.09 15.75 2.17
CA GLN A 146 -6.38 16.35 3.30
C GLN A 146 -6.97 15.82 4.62
N ARG A 147 -6.15 15.17 5.43
CA ARG A 147 -6.53 14.50 6.68
C ARG A 147 -6.30 15.43 7.86
N GLY A 148 -7.26 15.51 8.78
CA GLY A 148 -7.11 16.31 10.00
C GLY A 148 -7.00 17.82 9.74
N LYS A 149 -7.84 18.36 8.83
CA LYS A 149 -7.91 19.81 8.62
C LYS A 149 -8.30 20.52 9.91
N THR A 150 -7.60 21.60 10.24
CA THR A 150 -7.89 22.36 11.46
C THR A 150 -8.69 23.64 11.21
N LYS A 151 -8.77 24.17 9.97
CA LYS A 151 -9.76 25.16 9.51
C LYS A 151 -9.98 25.06 8.01
#